data_AF-A0A3C1WXB4-F1
#
_entry.id   AF-A0A3C1WXB4-F1
#
_cell.length_a   1.000
_cell.length_b   1.000
_cell.length_c   1.000
_cell.angle_alpha   90.00
_cell.angle_beta   90.00
_cell.angle_gamma   90.00
#
_symmetry.space_group_name_H-M   'P 1'
#
loop_
_entity.id
_entity.type
_entity.pdbx_description
1 polymer ?
#
loop_
_entity_poly.entity_id
_entity_poly.type
_entity_poly.pdbx_seq_one_letter_code
_entity_poly.pdbx_strand_id
1 'polypeptide(L)'
;MVKNPKHHPDGDFVLKNNQIELEGQERLTFSGIAIYQPEIFEDINIELVAKLAPILKKLIEAKCISGEIYEGLWFDIGTPERLNEINFFLKEKFKS
;
A
#
# COMPACT_ATOMS: atom_id res chain seq x y z
N MET A 1 -4.64 3.25 -1.70
CA MET A 1 -4.24 3.52 -0.29
C MET A 1 -5.29 2.96 0.65
N VAL A 2 -4.92 2.63 1.88
CA VAL A 2 -5.83 2.13 2.93
C VAL A 2 -5.50 2.78 4.27
N LYS A 3 -6.43 2.71 5.23
CA LYS A 3 -6.17 3.14 6.62
C LYS A 3 -5.04 2.32 7.24
N ASN A 4 -4.26 2.96 8.11
CA ASN A 4 -3.11 2.33 8.75
C ASN A 4 -3.57 1.18 9.67
N PRO A 5 -3.08 -0.05 9.46
CA PRO A 5 -3.34 -1.14 10.39
C PRO A 5 -2.54 -0.94 11.69
N LYS A 6 -2.97 -1.60 12.78
CA LYS A 6 -2.33 -1.46 14.11
C LYS A 6 -0.82 -1.75 14.11
N HIS A 7 -0.37 -2.66 13.26
CA HIS A 7 1.04 -3.07 13.15
C HIS A 7 1.87 -2.16 12.21
N HIS A 8 1.24 -1.19 11.55
CA HIS A 8 1.91 -0.20 10.70
C HIS A 8 1.29 1.19 10.89
N PRO A 9 1.39 1.78 12.10
CA PRO A 9 0.67 3.00 12.46
C PRO A 9 1.17 4.24 11.70
N ASP A 10 2.44 4.25 11.28
CA ASP A 10 3.07 5.40 10.64
C ASP A 10 2.69 5.54 9.15
N GLY A 11 2.16 4.47 8.54
CA GLY A 11 1.78 4.46 7.13
C GLY A 11 2.96 4.70 6.17
N ASP A 12 2.67 4.66 4.87
CA ASP A 12 3.69 4.77 3.82
C ASP A 12 3.74 6.15 3.18
N PHE A 13 2.58 6.72 2.82
CA PHE A 13 2.48 7.94 2.02
C PHE A 13 1.27 8.77 2.40
N VAL A 14 1.21 10.01 1.94
CA VAL A 14 0.05 10.90 2.11
C VAL A 14 -0.74 10.94 0.80
N LEU A 15 -2.06 11.02 0.89
CA LEU A 15 -2.92 11.30 -0.27
C LEU A 15 -3.53 12.69 -0.13
N LYS A 16 -3.29 13.57 -1.11
CA LYS A 16 -3.83 14.91 -1.15
C LYS A 16 -4.33 15.24 -2.54
N ASN A 17 -5.62 15.58 -2.68
CA ASN A 17 -6.23 15.92 -3.97
C ASN A 17 -5.95 14.88 -5.07
N ASN A 18 -6.12 13.59 -4.76
CA ASN A 18 -5.82 12.44 -5.63
C ASN A 18 -4.34 12.26 -6.00
N GLN A 19 -3.42 13.02 -5.41
CA GLN A 19 -1.98 12.91 -5.61
C GLN A 19 -1.32 12.25 -4.39
N ILE A 20 -0.38 11.34 -4.63
CA ILE A 20 0.45 10.77 -3.55
C ILE A 20 1.62 11.72 -3.24
N GLU A 21 1.91 11.91 -1.96
CA GLU A 21 3.01 12.74 -1.42
C GLU A 21 3.84 11.94 -0.39
N LEU A 22 5.13 12.27 -0.24
CA LEU A 22 6.04 11.58 0.69
C LEU A 22 5.85 11.99 2.16
N GLU A 23 5.45 13.23 2.41
CA GLU A 23 5.41 13.85 3.73
C GLU A 23 4.06 14.53 3.98
N GLY A 24 3.67 14.63 5.25
CA GLY A 24 2.41 15.20 5.70
C GLY A 24 1.84 14.42 6.89
N GLN A 25 0.74 14.93 7.46
CA GLN A 25 0.19 14.45 8.73
C GLN A 25 -0.69 13.21 8.59
N GLU A 26 -1.54 13.15 7.55
CA GLU A 26 -2.50 12.06 7.35
C GLU A 26 -1.91 10.98 6.45
N ARG A 27 -0.96 10.22 7.01
CA ARG A 27 -0.32 9.10 6.30
C ARG A 27 -1.25 7.89 6.22
N LEU A 28 -1.18 7.21 5.09
CA LEU A 28 -1.94 6.02 4.73
C LEU A 28 -0.98 4.90 4.33
N THR A 29 -1.42 3.66 4.49
CA THR A 29 -0.66 2.49 4.07
C THR A 29 -0.91 2.19 2.59
N PHE A 30 0.15 1.84 1.88
CA PHE A 30 0.06 1.31 0.53
C PHE A 30 -0.51 -0.11 0.58
N SER A 31 -1.61 -0.35 -0.13
CA SER A 31 -2.37 -1.61 -0.03
C SER A 31 -1.70 -2.80 -0.71
N GLY A 32 -0.59 -2.59 -1.42
CA GLY A 32 -0.01 -3.57 -2.35
C GLY A 32 -0.74 -3.65 -3.70
N ILE A 33 -1.77 -2.82 -3.93
CA ILE A 33 -2.56 -2.79 -5.16
C ILE A 33 -2.30 -1.47 -5.87
N ALA A 34 -1.85 -1.55 -7.13
CA ALA A 34 -1.65 -0.40 -8.00
C ALA A 34 -1.67 -0.83 -9.47
N ILE A 35 -1.86 0.16 -10.34
CA ILE A 35 -1.72 0.02 -11.79
C ILE A 35 -0.42 0.71 -12.17
N TYR A 36 0.42 0.02 -12.93
CA TYR A 36 1.72 0.53 -13.33
C TYR A 36 1.80 0.66 -14.85
N GLN A 37 2.45 1.72 -15.28
CA GLN A 37 2.99 1.85 -16.63
C GLN A 37 4.30 1.04 -16.69
N PRO A 38 4.45 0.07 -17.61
CA PRO A 38 5.66 -0.77 -17.70
C PRO A 38 6.97 0.02 -17.76
N GLU A 39 6.93 1.20 -18.36
CA GLU A 39 8.06 2.10 -18.59
C GLU A 39 8.78 2.49 -17.29
N ILE A 40 8.08 2.49 -16.14
CA ILE A 40 8.69 2.82 -14.85
C ILE A 40 9.72 1.78 -14.37
N PHE A 41 9.77 0.63 -15.04
CA PHE A 41 10.63 -0.51 -14.70
C PHE A 41 11.77 -0.72 -15.71
N GLU A 42 11.87 0.09 -16.77
CA GLU A 42 12.87 -0.11 -17.85
C GLU A 42 14.32 -0.10 -17.36
N ASP A 43 14.61 0.68 -16.31
CA ASP A 43 15.96 0.80 -15.73
C ASP A 43 16.29 -0.30 -14.70
N ILE A 44 15.41 -1.28 -14.50
CA ILE A 44 15.65 -2.37 -13.54
C ILE A 44 16.58 -3.42 -14.14
N ASN A 45 17.67 -3.72 -13.43
CA ASN A 45 18.51 -4.86 -13.75
C ASN A 45 17.78 -6.19 -13.43
N ILE A 46 17.64 -7.04 -14.45
CA ILE A 46 16.91 -8.32 -14.42
C ILE A 46 17.54 -9.32 -13.44
N GLU A 47 18.84 -9.22 -13.14
CA GLU A 47 19.55 -10.19 -12.29
C GLU A 47 19.41 -9.92 -10.78
N LEU A 48 18.74 -8.83 -10.38
CA LEU A 48 18.64 -8.42 -8.97
C LEU A 48 17.19 -8.25 -8.51
N VAL A 49 16.94 -8.60 -7.25
CA VAL A 49 15.68 -8.24 -6.57
C VAL A 49 15.64 -6.73 -6.38
N ALA A 50 14.79 -6.06 -7.15
CA ALA A 50 14.57 -4.62 -7.05
C ALA A 50 13.52 -4.29 -5.98
N LYS A 51 13.83 -3.35 -5.09
CA LYS A 51 12.84 -2.78 -4.18
C LYS A 51 11.95 -1.82 -4.97
N LEU A 52 10.63 -1.93 -4.77
CA LEU A 52 9.66 -1.03 -5.40
C LEU A 52 9.66 0.37 -4.77
N ALA A 53 9.92 0.47 -3.46
CA ALA A 53 9.80 1.73 -2.73
C ALA A 53 10.66 2.90 -3.30
N PRO A 54 11.94 2.70 -3.70
CA PRO A 54 12.72 3.75 -4.37
C PRO A 54 12.09 4.26 -5.68
N ILE A 55 11.48 3.38 -6.47
CA ILE A 55 10.82 3.74 -7.74
C ILE A 55 9.60 4.62 -7.45
N LEU A 56 8.77 4.19 -6.49
CA LEU A 56 7.62 4.97 -6.05
C LEU A 56 8.03 6.34 -5.52
N LYS A 57 9.08 6.42 -4.70
CA LYS A 57 9.57 7.71 -4.17
C LYS A 57 9.97 8.68 -5.27
N LYS A 58 10.75 8.24 -6.25
CA LYS A 58 11.16 9.05 -7.42
C LYS A 58 9.93 9.57 -8.19
N LEU A 59 8.95 8.71 -8.43
CA LEU A 59 7.74 9.07 -9.16
C LEU A 59 6.81 9.99 -8.35
N ILE A 60 6.75 9.83 -7.02
CA ILE A 60 6.02 10.72 -6.11
C ILE A 60 6.65 12.12 -6.13
N GLU A 61 7.98 12.21 -6.00
CA GLU A 61 8.70 13.50 -6.08
C GLU A 61 8.48 14.20 -7.42
N ALA A 62 8.40 13.43 -8.50
CA ALA A 62 8.07 13.92 -9.85
C ALA A 62 6.56 14.23 -10.05
N LYS A 63 5.71 13.99 -9.06
CA LYS A 63 4.24 14.14 -9.11
C LYS A 63 3.56 13.30 -10.19
N CYS A 64 4.11 12.13 -10.52
CA CYS A 64 3.55 11.22 -11.53
C CYS A 64 2.58 10.18 -10.97
N ILE A 65 2.34 10.13 -9.65
CA ILE A 65 1.51 9.11 -9.01
C ILE A 65 0.23 9.72 -8.42
N SER A 66 -0.90 9.36 -9.02
CA SER A 66 -2.20 9.54 -8.40
C SER A 66 -2.56 8.38 -7.48
N GLY A 67 -3.58 8.56 -6.64
CA GLY A 67 -4.14 7.47 -5.85
C GLY A 67 -5.53 7.76 -5.31
N GLU A 68 -6.10 6.73 -4.71
CA GLU A 68 -7.39 6.77 -4.03
C GLU A 68 -7.35 6.02 -2.70
N ILE A 69 -8.29 6.32 -1.82
CA ILE A 69 -8.50 5.59 -0.57
C ILE A 69 -9.52 4.50 -0.81
N TYR A 70 -9.12 3.26 -0.57
CA TYR A 70 -10.04 2.14 -0.51
C TYR A 70 -10.62 2.03 0.91
N GLU A 71 -11.93 2.20 1.03
CA GLU A 71 -12.64 2.17 2.32
C GLU A 71 -13.23 0.80 2.67
N GLY A 72 -13.06 -0.20 1.80
CA GLY A 72 -13.53 -1.55 2.03
C GLY A 72 -12.64 -2.36 2.99
N LEU A 73 -12.93 -3.66 3.08
CA LEU A 73 -12.14 -4.59 3.89
C LEU A 73 -10.79 -4.85 3.25
N TRP A 74 -9.72 -4.60 4.00
CA TRP A 74 -8.34 -4.88 3.61
C TRP A 74 -7.55 -5.38 4.82
N PHE A 75 -6.68 -6.35 4.61
CA PHE A 75 -5.85 -6.96 5.65
C PHE A 75 -4.46 -7.28 5.07
N ASP A 76 -3.41 -6.80 5.71
CA ASP A 76 -2.03 -7.25 5.44
C ASP A 76 -1.75 -8.53 6.25
N ILE A 77 -1.64 -9.66 5.54
CA ILE A 77 -1.45 -10.99 6.13
C ILE A 77 -0.02 -11.45 5.83
N GLY A 78 0.92 -10.99 6.65
CA GLY A 78 2.32 -11.41 6.55
C GLY A 78 2.81 -12.31 7.69
N THR A 79 1.95 -12.71 8.63
CA THR A 79 2.30 -13.69 9.68
C THR A 79 1.18 -14.70 9.93
N PRO A 80 1.49 -15.90 10.46
CA PRO A 80 0.46 -16.90 10.83
C PRO A 80 -0.57 -16.36 11.83
N GLU A 81 -0.17 -15.50 12.76
CA GLU A 81 -1.06 -14.90 13.75
C GLU A 81 -2.10 -14.00 13.07
N ARG A 82 -1.66 -13.13 12.15
CA ARG A 82 -2.56 -12.26 11.37
C ARG A 82 -3.52 -13.07 10.50
N LEU A 83 -3.08 -14.22 9.97
CA LEU A 83 -3.94 -15.15 9.24
C LEU A 83 -5.02 -15.77 10.15
N ASN A 84 -4.66 -16.16 11.38
CA ASN A 84 -5.62 -16.72 12.33
C ASN A 84 -6.66 -15.69 12.78
N GLU A 85 -6.22 -14.45 13.05
CA GLU A 85 -7.11 -13.33 13.40
C GLU A 85 -8.16 -13.09 12.31
N ILE A 86 -7.76 -13.01 11.04
CA ILE A 86 -8.70 -12.78 9.95
C ILE A 86 -9.65 -13.97 9.75
N ASN A 87 -9.16 -15.20 9.90
CA ASN A 87 -10.00 -16.39 9.83
C ASN A 87 -11.09 -16.38 10.91
N PHE A 88 -10.76 -15.96 12.13
CA PHE A 88 -11.76 -15.80 13.20
C PHE A 88 -12.76 -14.69 12.86
N PHE A 89 -12.27 -13.51 12.46
CA PHE A 89 -13.12 -12.39 12.07
C PHE A 89 -14.11 -12.73 10.95
N LEU A 90 -13.65 -13.40 9.89
CA LEU A 90 -14.50 -13.77 8.75
C LEU A 90 -15.57 -14.79 9.15
N LYS A 91 -15.23 -15.77 10.00
CA LYS A 91 -16.22 -16.72 10.52
C LYS A 91 -17.31 -16.01 11.31
N GLU A 92 -16.97 -15.06 12.18
CA GLU A 92 -17.97 -14.32 12.95
C GLU A 92 -18.82 -13.39 12.05
N LYS A 93 -18.18 -12.72 11.09
CA LYS A 93 -18.86 -11.75 10.20
C LYS A 93 -19.84 -12.39 9.22
N PHE A 94 -19.58 -13.63 8.81
CA PHE A 94 -20.39 -14.36 7.82
C PHE A 94 -21.13 -15.57 8.41
N LYS A 95 -21.22 -15.68 9.74
CA LYS A 95 -22.17 -16.60 10.38
C LYS A 95 -23.58 -16.24 9.92
N SER A 96 -24.22 -17.19 9.22
CA SER A 96 -25.65 -17.18 8.91
C SER A 96 -26.46 -17.64 10.10
#